data_AF-A0AAJ3A1U2-F1
#
_entry.id   AF-A0AAJ3A1U2-F1
#
_cell.length_a   1.000
_cell.length_b   1.000
_cell.length_c   1.000
_cell.angle_alpha   90.00
_cell.angle_beta   90.00
_cell.angle_gamma   90.00
#
_symmetry.space_group_name_H-M   'P 1'
#
loop_
_entity.id
_entity.type
_entity.pdbx_description
1 polymer ?
#
loop_
_entity_poly.entity_id
_entity_poly.type
_entity_poly.pdbx_seq_one_letter_code
_entity_poly.pdbx_strand_id
1 'polypeptide(L)'
;MDFARIEPWADDVIASSFENWPKELRVHALAEPLDAIPISAGDMRAVLSQNAQYRRFLNISQPVSLPSRGFGKKMEGDAFPKIGPVSWKEISAFISVPLAAIDELMPVMLRGVTDRMAFILHAFVCRQVSTKLHVFPFVDLSKAFEVRFHIEDGEPVHAKWMNRSDRYVPPPGSGEKLSNFAANIAERVGIGYALLDLLLIKGADGEAIKVVEVNPILERSASGRLFLS
;
A
#
# COMPACT_ATOMS: atom_id res chain seq x y z
N MET A 1 -12.43 15.08 -9.09
CA MET A 1 -11.82 13.75 -9.32
C MET A 1 -12.95 12.81 -9.73
N ASP A 2 -12.78 12.08 -10.82
CA ASP A 2 -13.76 11.09 -11.26
C ASP A 2 -13.39 9.73 -10.69
N PHE A 3 -14.13 9.28 -9.69
CA PHE A 3 -13.88 8.03 -8.96
C PHE A 3 -14.24 6.79 -9.79
N ALA A 4 -15.16 6.90 -10.76
CA ALA A 4 -15.58 5.76 -11.58
C ALA A 4 -14.43 5.21 -12.45
N ARG A 5 -13.39 6.02 -12.69
CA ARG A 5 -12.21 5.61 -13.47
C ARG A 5 -11.42 4.45 -12.87
N ILE A 6 -11.54 4.18 -11.56
CA ILE A 6 -10.88 3.04 -10.91
C ILE A 6 -11.66 1.73 -11.06
N GLU A 7 -12.97 1.80 -11.32
CA GLU A 7 -13.86 0.64 -11.30
C GLU A 7 -13.46 -0.51 -12.25
N PRO A 8 -12.90 -0.24 -13.46
CA PRO A 8 -12.38 -1.29 -14.32
C PRO A 8 -11.19 -2.05 -13.74
N TRP A 9 -10.48 -1.47 -12.78
CA TRP A 9 -9.26 -1.99 -12.13
C TRP A 9 -9.50 -2.41 -10.69
N ALA A 10 -10.76 -2.42 -10.24
CA ALA A 10 -11.08 -2.59 -8.83
C ALA A 10 -10.53 -3.92 -8.28
N ASP A 11 -10.61 -4.99 -9.07
CA ASP A 11 -10.14 -6.32 -8.66
C ASP A 11 -8.61 -6.36 -8.52
N ASP A 12 -7.87 -5.67 -9.40
CA ASP A 12 -6.41 -5.56 -9.31
C ASP A 12 -5.98 -4.72 -8.09
N VAL A 13 -6.69 -3.61 -7.81
CA VAL A 13 -6.50 -2.80 -6.60
C VAL A 13 -6.74 -3.62 -5.34
N ILE A 14 -7.82 -4.41 -5.32
CA ILE A 14 -8.15 -5.27 -4.19
C ILE A 14 -7.05 -6.32 -3.99
N ALA A 15 -6.62 -6.99 -5.06
CA ALA A 15 -5.56 -8.00 -5.03
C ALA A 15 -4.21 -7.43 -4.53
N SER A 16 -3.96 -6.15 -4.75
CA SER A 16 -2.74 -5.46 -4.32
C SER A 16 -2.69 -5.17 -2.81
N SER A 17 -3.77 -5.37 -2.08
CA SER A 17 -3.79 -5.19 -0.62
C SER A 17 -3.09 -6.33 0.10
N PHE A 18 -2.36 -6.00 1.17
CA PHE A 18 -1.51 -6.96 1.88
C PHE A 18 -2.26 -8.24 2.31
N GLU A 19 -3.51 -8.12 2.76
CA GLU A 19 -4.31 -9.28 3.18
C GLU A 19 -4.61 -10.28 2.05
N ASN A 20 -4.52 -9.84 0.80
CA ASN A 20 -4.82 -10.62 -0.40
C ASN A 20 -3.57 -11.16 -1.08
N TRP A 21 -2.37 -10.82 -0.58
CA TRP A 21 -1.13 -11.31 -1.16
C TRP A 21 -0.98 -12.84 -0.98
N PRO A 22 -0.48 -13.54 -2.02
CA PRO A 22 -0.07 -14.94 -1.91
C PRO A 22 0.89 -15.15 -0.73
N LYS A 23 0.81 -16.31 -0.08
CA LYS A 23 1.63 -16.60 1.11
C LYS A 23 3.13 -16.55 0.76
N GLU A 24 3.47 -17.05 -0.41
CA GLU A 24 4.80 -17.07 -1.00
C GLU A 24 5.37 -15.67 -1.21
N LEU A 25 4.52 -14.67 -1.44
CA LEU A 25 4.94 -13.27 -1.51
C LEU A 25 5.09 -12.67 -0.10
N ARG A 26 4.13 -12.95 0.79
CA ARG A 26 4.11 -12.42 2.17
C ARG A 26 5.32 -12.83 3.00
N VAL A 27 5.87 -14.03 2.81
CA VAL A 27 7.12 -14.43 3.52
C VAL A 27 8.31 -13.52 3.20
N HIS A 28 8.25 -12.78 2.09
CA HIS A 28 9.26 -11.79 1.71
C HIS A 28 8.88 -10.36 2.07
N ALA A 29 7.72 -10.12 2.67
CA ALA A 29 7.27 -8.78 3.05
C ALA A 29 8.30 -8.10 3.97
N LEU A 30 8.43 -6.78 3.81
CA LEU A 30 9.28 -5.94 4.65
C LEU A 30 8.90 -6.09 6.14
N ALA A 31 7.60 -6.11 6.42
CA ALA A 31 7.05 -6.31 7.74
C ALA A 31 5.69 -7.02 7.65
N GLU A 32 5.37 -7.79 8.69
CA GLU A 32 4.01 -8.29 8.94
C GLU A 32 3.26 -7.28 9.82
N PRO A 33 1.93 -7.16 9.67
CA PRO A 33 1.13 -6.30 10.54
C PRO A 33 1.15 -6.84 11.97
N LEU A 34 1.32 -5.94 12.94
CA LEU A 34 1.22 -6.23 14.38
C LEU A 34 -0.23 -6.55 14.75
N ASP A 35 -1.18 -5.85 14.11
CA ASP A 35 -2.60 -6.05 14.29
C ASP A 35 -3.39 -5.59 13.05
N ALA A 36 -4.65 -6.02 12.95
CA ALA A 36 -5.52 -5.72 11.83
C ALA A 36 -6.99 -5.63 12.26
N ILE A 37 -7.64 -4.50 11.96
CA ILE A 37 -9.07 -4.32 12.18
C ILE A 37 -9.80 -4.55 10.86
N PRO A 38 -10.79 -5.47 10.79
CA PRO A 38 -11.61 -5.60 9.58
C PRO A 38 -12.40 -4.30 9.37
N ILE A 39 -12.63 -3.92 8.11
CA ILE A 39 -13.43 -2.77 7.69
C ILE A 39 -14.45 -3.30 6.68
N SER A 40 -15.74 -3.25 7.03
CA SER A 40 -16.79 -3.70 6.10
C SER A 40 -16.93 -2.72 4.94
N ALA A 41 -17.58 -3.13 3.85
CA ALA A 41 -17.89 -2.23 2.73
C ALA A 41 -18.74 -1.01 3.18
N GLY A 42 -19.65 -1.21 4.14
CA GLY A 42 -20.43 -0.12 4.74
C GLY A 42 -19.57 0.85 5.54
N ASP A 43 -18.66 0.34 6.37
CA ASP A 43 -17.70 1.16 7.13
C ASP A 43 -16.76 1.91 6.18
N MET A 44 -16.31 1.27 5.10
CA MET A 44 -15.48 1.90 4.08
C MET A 44 -16.21 3.10 3.47
N ARG A 45 -17.50 2.97 3.14
CA ARG A 45 -18.28 4.13 2.66
C ARG A 45 -18.31 5.26 3.68
N ALA A 46 -18.39 4.94 4.98
CA ALA A 46 -18.34 5.96 6.03
C ALA A 46 -16.97 6.65 6.11
N VAL A 47 -15.88 5.88 6.00
CA VAL A 47 -14.50 6.39 5.90
C VAL A 47 -14.34 7.31 4.68
N LEU A 48 -14.76 6.88 3.50
CA LEU A 48 -14.63 7.68 2.27
C LEU A 48 -15.51 8.93 2.29
N SER A 49 -16.65 8.90 3.00
CA SER A 49 -17.49 10.08 3.18
C SER A 49 -16.83 11.19 4.01
N GLN A 50 -15.68 10.94 4.66
CA GLN A 50 -14.92 12.02 5.31
C GLN A 50 -14.23 12.92 4.28
N ASN A 51 -13.92 12.39 3.09
CA ASN A 51 -13.35 13.14 1.98
C ASN A 51 -14.43 13.98 1.26
N ALA A 52 -14.18 15.29 1.11
CA ALA A 52 -15.16 16.22 0.53
C ALA A 52 -15.43 15.98 -0.97
N GLN A 53 -14.42 15.59 -1.75
CA GLN A 53 -14.60 15.29 -3.18
C GLN A 53 -15.42 14.02 -3.36
N TYR A 54 -15.15 12.99 -2.56
CA TYR A 54 -15.89 11.74 -2.59
C TYR A 54 -17.36 11.94 -2.17
N ARG A 55 -17.62 12.78 -1.16
CA ARG A 55 -18.99 13.18 -0.82
C ARG A 55 -19.74 13.82 -1.98
N ARG A 56 -19.10 14.75 -2.70
CA ARG A 56 -19.70 15.39 -3.88
C ARG A 56 -20.02 14.36 -4.96
N PHE A 57 -19.11 13.42 -5.21
CA PHE A 57 -19.30 12.32 -6.16
C PHE A 57 -20.54 11.47 -5.83
N LEU A 58 -20.76 11.14 -4.55
CA LEU A 58 -21.93 10.36 -4.11
C LEU A 58 -23.16 11.20 -3.73
N ASN A 59 -23.13 12.52 -3.96
CA ASN A 59 -24.17 13.46 -3.53
C ASN A 59 -24.55 13.34 -2.03
N ILE A 60 -23.55 13.20 -1.17
CA ILE A 60 -23.71 13.11 0.29
C ILE A 60 -23.46 14.49 0.91
N SER A 61 -24.44 15.03 1.65
CA SER A 61 -24.36 16.38 2.23
C SER A 61 -23.45 16.45 3.46
N GLN A 62 -23.43 15.42 4.30
CA GLN A 62 -22.67 15.38 5.56
C GLN A 62 -21.87 14.08 5.69
N PRO A 63 -20.69 14.09 6.34
CA PRO A 63 -19.95 12.86 6.60
C PRO A 63 -20.81 11.85 7.38
N VAL A 64 -20.75 10.58 6.98
CA VAL A 64 -21.36 9.48 7.73
C VAL A 64 -20.52 9.24 8.98
N SER A 65 -21.15 8.90 10.10
CA SER A 65 -20.46 8.61 11.35
C SER A 65 -19.48 7.45 11.17
N LEU A 66 -18.24 7.63 11.64
CA LEU A 66 -17.26 6.56 11.64
C LEU A 66 -17.64 5.49 12.69
N PRO A 67 -17.35 4.21 12.43
CA PRO A 67 -17.52 3.17 13.43
C PRO A 67 -16.53 3.40 14.59
N SER A 68 -17.00 3.19 15.82
CA SER A 68 -16.11 3.11 16.99
C SER A 68 -15.39 1.77 16.96
N ARG A 69 -14.09 1.78 16.68
CA ARG A 69 -13.21 0.60 16.70
C ARG A 69 -11.90 0.97 17.39
N GLY A 70 -11.13 -0.05 17.77
CA GLY A 70 -9.79 0.08 18.33
C GLY A 70 -9.06 -1.26 18.24
N PHE A 71 -7.74 -1.24 18.30
CA PHE A 71 -6.88 -2.42 18.32
C PHE A 71 -6.90 -3.09 19.70
N GLY A 72 -7.25 -2.36 20.77
CA GLY A 72 -7.57 -2.92 22.08
C GLY A 72 -6.37 -3.53 22.81
N LYS A 73 -5.17 -3.41 22.25
CA LYS A 73 -3.91 -3.89 22.82
C LYS A 73 -2.92 -2.75 22.94
N LYS A 74 -2.29 -2.63 24.10
CA LYS A 74 -1.13 -1.75 24.26
C LYS A 74 0.07 -2.38 23.58
N MET A 75 0.65 -1.66 22.64
CA MET A 75 1.86 -2.04 21.91
C MET A 75 2.90 -0.93 22.08
N GLU A 76 4.17 -1.29 22.01
CA GLU A 76 5.30 -0.35 22.11
C GLU A 76 5.95 -0.13 20.76
N GLY A 77 6.56 1.04 20.59
CA GLY A 77 7.22 1.47 19.35
C GLY A 77 6.33 2.34 18.47
N ASP A 78 6.70 2.42 17.20
CA ASP A 78 6.02 3.22 16.20
C ASP A 78 5.34 2.35 15.14
N ALA A 79 4.25 2.86 14.59
CA ALA A 79 3.39 2.21 13.62
C ALA A 79 3.38 2.93 12.28
N PHE A 80 3.17 2.14 11.24
CA PHE A 80 2.82 2.57 9.90
C PHE A 80 1.44 2.02 9.51
N PRO A 81 0.36 2.82 9.65
CA PRO A 81 -0.99 2.36 9.37
C PRO A 81 -1.29 2.32 7.86
N LYS A 82 -1.97 1.25 7.44
CA LYS A 82 -2.42 1.02 6.05
C LYS A 82 -3.87 0.56 6.04
N ILE A 83 -4.67 1.06 5.11
CA ILE A 83 -6.03 0.56 4.84
C ILE A 83 -6.10 0.07 3.39
N GLY A 84 -6.43 -1.21 3.21
CA GLY A 84 -6.23 -1.87 1.92
C GLY A 84 -4.80 -1.68 1.40
N PRO A 85 -4.59 -1.17 0.18
CA PRO A 85 -3.25 -1.01 -0.38
C PRO A 85 -2.63 0.37 -0.06
N VAL A 86 -3.34 1.28 0.60
CA VAL A 86 -2.90 2.67 0.79
C VAL A 86 -2.50 2.97 2.22
N SER A 87 -1.59 3.93 2.40
CA SER A 87 -1.22 4.51 3.69
C SER A 87 -1.39 6.02 3.69
N TRP A 88 -1.33 6.62 4.88
CA TRP A 88 -1.30 8.07 5.07
C TRP A 88 0.10 8.68 4.89
N LYS A 89 0.99 8.07 4.09
CA LYS A 89 2.37 8.54 3.90
C LYS A 89 2.49 9.96 3.35
N GLU A 90 1.44 10.47 2.70
CA GLU A 90 1.36 11.86 2.20
C GLU A 90 1.11 12.89 3.32
N ILE A 91 0.70 12.43 4.50
CA ILE A 91 0.47 13.27 5.68
C ILE A 91 1.62 13.00 6.65
N SER A 92 2.57 13.92 6.74
CA SER A 92 3.80 13.73 7.54
C SER A 92 3.56 13.32 8.99
N ALA A 93 2.46 13.80 9.60
CA ALA A 93 2.07 13.45 10.96
C ALA A 93 1.69 11.97 11.15
N PHE A 94 1.40 11.23 10.07
CA PHE A 94 0.97 9.83 10.09
C PHE A 94 1.99 8.88 9.43
N ILE A 95 3.18 9.38 9.06
CA ILE A 95 4.27 8.53 8.56
C ILE A 95 4.79 7.59 9.65
N SER A 96 4.86 8.07 10.89
CA SER A 96 5.24 7.29 12.06
C SER A 96 4.30 7.66 13.20
N VAL A 97 3.47 6.72 13.64
CA VAL A 97 2.46 6.94 14.67
C VAL A 97 2.84 6.15 15.92
N PRO A 98 2.98 6.78 17.09
CA PRO A 98 3.25 6.03 18.32
C PRO A 98 2.17 4.98 18.57
N LEU A 99 2.58 3.72 18.74
CA LEU A 99 1.64 2.60 18.95
C LEU A 99 0.76 2.80 20.20
N ALA A 100 1.29 3.46 21.23
CA ALA A 100 0.55 3.80 22.44
C ALA A 100 -0.63 4.77 22.18
N ALA A 101 -0.62 5.53 21.08
CA ALA A 101 -1.63 6.52 20.72
C ALA A 101 -2.48 6.10 19.50
N ILE A 102 -2.28 4.90 18.96
CA ILE A 102 -2.89 4.49 17.68
C ILE A 102 -4.43 4.51 17.73
N ASP A 103 -5.03 4.06 18.84
CA ASP A 103 -6.49 4.03 19.02
C ASP A 103 -7.08 5.44 19.13
N GLU A 104 -6.37 6.37 19.77
CA GLU A 104 -6.79 7.77 19.89
C GLU A 104 -6.67 8.52 18.55
N LEU A 105 -5.61 8.23 17.79
CA LEU A 105 -5.33 8.89 16.52
C LEU A 105 -6.13 8.30 15.36
N MET A 106 -6.61 7.06 15.47
CA MET A 106 -7.32 6.38 14.38
C MET A 106 -8.54 7.16 13.85
N PRO A 107 -9.45 7.70 14.69
CA PRO A 107 -10.54 8.54 14.19
C PRO A 107 -10.04 9.77 13.41
N VAL A 108 -8.89 10.34 13.79
CA VAL A 108 -8.28 11.48 13.09
C VAL A 108 -7.72 11.03 11.74
N MET A 109 -7.02 9.90 11.69
CA MET A 109 -6.50 9.33 10.44
C MET A 109 -7.63 8.98 9.46
N LEU A 110 -8.68 8.30 9.93
CA LEU A 110 -9.85 7.95 9.10
C LEU A 110 -10.60 9.19 8.59
N ARG A 111 -10.55 10.32 9.31
CA ARG A 111 -11.03 11.62 8.80
C ARG A 111 -10.09 12.25 7.79
N GLY A 112 -8.78 12.00 7.90
CA GLY A 112 -7.74 12.51 7.02
C GLY A 112 -7.54 11.72 5.72
N VAL A 113 -8.57 11.05 5.19
CA VAL A 113 -8.48 10.33 3.91
C VAL A 113 -8.29 11.32 2.76
N THR A 114 -7.15 11.21 2.05
CA THR A 114 -6.82 12.07 0.91
C THR A 114 -7.66 11.71 -0.32
N ASP A 115 -7.71 12.61 -1.31
CA ASP A 115 -8.41 12.34 -2.57
C ASP A 115 -7.85 11.09 -3.27
N ARG A 116 -6.52 10.90 -3.24
CA ARG A 116 -5.86 9.72 -3.80
C ARG A 116 -6.26 8.45 -3.05
N MET A 117 -6.26 8.47 -1.73
CA MET A 117 -6.70 7.33 -0.93
C MET A 117 -8.17 7.01 -1.24
N ALA A 118 -9.04 8.01 -1.28
CA ALA A 118 -10.44 7.81 -1.62
C ALA A 118 -10.64 7.24 -3.03
N PHE A 119 -9.79 7.64 -3.99
CA PHE A 119 -9.80 7.11 -5.35
C PHE A 119 -9.51 5.62 -5.38
N ILE A 120 -8.43 5.19 -4.72
CA ILE A 120 -8.02 3.79 -4.70
C ILE A 120 -9.01 2.95 -3.89
N LEU A 121 -9.40 3.42 -2.70
CA LEU A 121 -10.31 2.70 -1.80
C LEU A 121 -11.74 2.59 -2.35
N HIS A 122 -12.12 3.41 -3.33
CA HIS A 122 -13.42 3.26 -4.02
C HIS A 122 -13.57 1.88 -4.68
N ALA A 123 -12.47 1.24 -5.09
CA ALA A 123 -12.47 -0.14 -5.60
C ALA A 123 -13.18 -1.14 -4.64
N PHE A 124 -12.95 -0.99 -3.33
CA PHE A 124 -13.58 -1.85 -2.33
C PHE A 124 -15.08 -1.61 -2.20
N VAL A 125 -15.49 -0.34 -2.31
CA VAL A 125 -16.90 0.04 -2.28
C VAL A 125 -17.62 -0.44 -3.53
N CYS A 126 -17.05 -0.29 -4.73
CA CYS A 126 -17.71 -0.70 -5.96
C CYS A 126 -17.87 -2.23 -6.07
N ARG A 127 -16.94 -3.01 -5.51
CA ARG A 127 -17.02 -4.48 -5.43
C ARG A 127 -17.72 -5.01 -4.17
N GLN A 128 -18.13 -4.13 -3.25
CA GLN A 128 -18.76 -4.50 -1.97
C GLN A 128 -17.91 -5.50 -1.15
N VAL A 129 -16.59 -5.37 -1.22
CA VAL A 129 -15.66 -6.22 -0.48
C VAL A 129 -15.19 -5.53 0.80
N SER A 130 -14.97 -6.32 1.85
CA SER A 130 -14.29 -5.85 3.05
C SER A 130 -12.78 -5.76 2.84
N THR A 131 -12.13 -4.92 3.64
CA THR A 131 -10.66 -4.85 3.73
C THR A 131 -10.24 -4.78 5.20
N LYS A 132 -8.95 -4.55 5.47
CA LYS A 132 -8.43 -4.35 6.81
C LYS A 132 -7.71 -3.01 6.92
N LEU A 133 -7.83 -2.41 8.10
CA LEU A 133 -6.88 -1.42 8.59
C LEU A 133 -5.77 -2.17 9.33
N HIS A 134 -4.63 -2.28 8.67
CA HIS A 134 -3.41 -2.89 9.20
C HIS A 134 -2.56 -1.87 9.95
N VAL A 135 -1.93 -2.33 11.02
CA VAL A 135 -0.87 -1.60 11.74
C VAL A 135 0.42 -2.35 11.53
N PHE A 136 1.27 -1.84 10.64
CA PHE A 136 2.62 -2.37 10.47
C PHE A 136 3.57 -1.72 11.50
N PRO A 137 4.64 -2.41 11.93
CA PRO A 137 5.72 -1.72 12.63
C PRO A 137 6.35 -0.69 11.68
N PHE A 138 6.66 0.50 12.20
CA PHE A 138 7.39 1.50 11.42
C PHE A 138 8.84 1.03 11.20
N VAL A 139 9.29 1.10 9.96
CA VAL A 139 10.67 0.78 9.57
C VAL A 139 11.29 2.02 8.95
N ASP A 140 12.41 2.48 9.50
CA ASP A 140 13.15 3.61 8.92
C ASP A 140 13.87 3.18 7.63
N LEU A 141 13.36 3.67 6.51
CA LEU A 141 13.88 3.41 5.16
C LEU A 141 14.80 4.52 4.64
N SER A 142 15.24 5.46 5.48
CA SER A 142 16.07 6.61 5.08
C SER A 142 17.40 6.24 4.41
N LYS A 143 17.91 5.03 4.70
CA LYS A 143 19.15 4.48 4.13
C LYS A 143 18.91 3.29 3.21
N ALA A 144 17.66 3.00 2.88
CA ALA A 144 17.30 1.82 2.13
C ALA A 144 17.34 2.09 0.61
N PHE A 145 17.62 1.04 -0.15
CA PHE A 145 17.63 1.11 -1.61
C PHE A 145 16.38 0.42 -2.16
N GLU A 146 15.44 1.24 -2.61
CA GLU A 146 14.14 0.77 -3.13
C GLU A 146 14.11 0.83 -4.66
N VAL A 147 13.71 -0.26 -5.30
CA VAL A 147 13.48 -0.36 -6.74
C VAL A 147 12.04 -0.76 -7.00
N ARG A 148 11.40 -0.03 -7.90
CA ARG A 148 10.13 -0.40 -8.49
C ARG A 148 10.36 -1.14 -9.80
N PHE A 149 9.90 -2.37 -9.88
CA PHE A 149 9.84 -3.16 -11.10
C PHE A 149 8.47 -3.04 -11.75
N HIS A 150 8.45 -2.91 -13.07
CA HIS A 150 7.25 -3.07 -13.88
C HIS A 150 7.20 -4.51 -14.37
N ILE A 151 6.17 -5.25 -13.96
CA ILE A 151 5.93 -6.63 -14.37
C ILE A 151 4.83 -6.62 -15.42
N GLU A 152 5.12 -7.18 -16.61
CA GLU A 152 4.17 -7.40 -17.69
C GLU A 152 4.29 -8.86 -18.17
N ASP A 153 3.16 -9.55 -18.32
CA ASP A 153 3.10 -10.98 -18.70
C ASP A 153 4.01 -11.89 -17.84
N GLY A 154 4.17 -11.57 -16.56
CA GLY A 154 5.03 -12.36 -15.64
C GLY A 154 6.49 -11.93 -15.60
N GLU A 155 6.91 -10.99 -16.45
CA GLU A 155 8.32 -10.63 -16.63
C GLU A 155 8.64 -9.20 -16.19
N PRO A 156 9.77 -8.95 -15.52
CA PRO A 156 10.22 -7.59 -15.22
C PRO A 156 10.73 -6.88 -16.49
N VAL A 157 9.91 -6.00 -17.07
CA VAL A 157 10.22 -5.27 -18.31
C VAL A 157 10.91 -3.91 -18.08
N HIS A 158 10.76 -3.35 -16.88
CA HIS A 158 11.38 -2.07 -16.52
C HIS A 158 11.69 -2.01 -15.01
N ALA A 159 12.73 -1.27 -14.64
CA ALA A 159 13.10 -1.05 -13.25
C ALA A 159 13.51 0.40 -13.01
N LYS A 160 13.06 0.99 -11.89
CA LYS A 160 13.39 2.36 -11.50
C LYS A 160 13.72 2.44 -10.01
N TRP A 161 14.84 3.08 -9.66
CA TRP A 161 15.15 3.42 -8.27
C TRP A 161 14.15 4.47 -7.75
N MET A 162 13.46 4.15 -6.65
CA MET A 162 12.42 5.00 -6.05
C MET A 162 12.97 5.85 -4.91
N ASN A 163 13.76 5.24 -4.03
CA ASN A 163 14.47 5.93 -2.97
C ASN A 163 15.98 5.78 -3.20
N ARG A 164 16.60 6.84 -3.72
CA ARG A 164 18.05 6.95 -3.86
C ARG A 164 18.45 8.26 -3.19
N SER A 165 18.94 8.17 -1.96
CA SER A 165 19.67 9.28 -1.40
C SER A 165 20.96 9.48 -2.22
N ASP A 166 21.22 10.70 -2.68
CA ASP A 166 22.45 11.03 -3.42
C ASP A 166 23.73 10.72 -2.63
N ARG A 167 23.60 10.48 -1.32
CA ARG A 167 24.69 10.14 -0.40
C ARG A 167 25.02 8.65 -0.36
N TYR A 168 24.18 7.78 -0.92
CA TYR A 168 24.35 6.34 -0.85
C TYR A 168 24.26 5.73 -2.25
N VAL A 169 25.31 4.99 -2.64
CA VAL A 169 25.35 4.24 -3.89
C VAL A 169 24.98 2.78 -3.59
N PRO A 170 24.03 2.17 -4.33
CA PRO A 170 23.73 0.76 -4.17
C PRO A 170 25.01 -0.09 -4.34
N PRO A 171 25.19 -1.16 -3.54
CA PRO A 171 26.31 -2.08 -3.72
C PRO A 171 26.42 -2.60 -5.17
N PRO A 172 27.64 -2.90 -5.65
CA PRO A 172 27.81 -3.54 -6.96
C PRO A 172 27.00 -4.84 -7.07
N GLY A 173 26.31 -5.02 -8.20
CA GLY A 173 25.47 -6.20 -8.45
C GLY A 173 24.09 -6.17 -7.80
N SER A 174 23.74 -5.15 -7.00
CA SER A 174 22.40 -5.05 -6.39
C SER A 174 21.27 -5.05 -7.41
N GLY A 175 21.45 -4.40 -8.56
CA GLY A 175 20.46 -4.38 -9.64
C GLY A 175 20.17 -5.77 -10.21
N GLU A 176 21.20 -6.57 -10.43
CA GLU A 176 21.06 -7.95 -10.93
C GLU A 176 20.37 -8.84 -9.89
N LYS A 177 20.79 -8.75 -8.61
CA LYS A 177 20.14 -9.49 -7.51
C LYS A 177 18.65 -9.18 -7.40
N LEU A 178 18.29 -7.89 -7.45
CA LEU A 178 16.89 -7.44 -7.38
C LEU A 178 16.09 -7.88 -8.61
N SER A 179 16.69 -7.81 -9.80
CA SER A 179 16.02 -8.22 -11.06
C SER A 179 15.77 -9.73 -11.08
N ASN A 180 16.76 -10.53 -10.69
CA ASN A 180 16.62 -11.98 -10.58
C ASN A 180 15.54 -12.34 -9.54
N PHE A 181 15.53 -11.66 -8.39
CA PHE A 181 14.49 -11.88 -7.40
C PHE A 181 13.10 -11.51 -7.94
N ALA A 182 12.96 -10.37 -8.61
CA ALA A 182 11.70 -9.92 -9.20
C ALA A 182 11.13 -10.93 -10.21
N ALA A 183 11.95 -11.43 -11.14
CA ALA A 183 11.54 -12.46 -12.10
C ALA A 183 11.09 -13.75 -11.39
N ASN A 184 11.92 -14.27 -10.48
CA ASN A 184 11.61 -15.50 -9.75
C ASN A 184 10.33 -15.39 -8.92
N ILE A 185 10.12 -14.27 -8.22
CA ILE A 185 8.93 -14.11 -7.39
C ILE A 185 7.68 -13.89 -8.23
N ALA A 186 7.78 -13.14 -9.35
CA ALA A 186 6.66 -12.92 -10.26
C ALA A 186 6.17 -14.24 -10.87
N GLU A 187 7.09 -15.06 -11.39
CA GLU A 187 6.79 -16.40 -11.90
C GLU A 187 6.15 -17.28 -10.82
N ARG A 188 6.80 -17.37 -9.64
CA ARG A 188 6.39 -18.27 -8.57
C ARG A 188 5.00 -17.96 -8.02
N VAL A 189 4.63 -16.68 -7.93
CA VAL A 189 3.35 -16.26 -7.35
C VAL A 189 2.30 -15.90 -8.41
N GLY A 190 2.65 -16.00 -9.69
CA GLY A 190 1.75 -15.72 -10.81
C GLY A 190 1.38 -14.24 -10.96
N ILE A 191 2.31 -13.32 -10.70
CA ILE A 191 2.07 -11.88 -10.94
C ILE A 191 2.16 -11.63 -12.44
N GLY A 192 1.02 -11.51 -13.11
CA GLY A 192 0.99 -11.18 -14.54
C GLY A 192 1.31 -9.70 -14.80
N TYR A 193 0.62 -8.80 -14.10
CA TYR A 193 0.69 -7.35 -14.35
C TYR A 193 0.70 -6.58 -13.03
N ALA A 194 1.83 -5.97 -12.67
CA ALA A 194 1.94 -5.15 -11.45
C ALA A 194 3.18 -4.23 -11.45
N LEU A 195 3.15 -3.26 -10.54
CA LEU A 195 4.34 -2.57 -10.06
C LEU A 195 4.78 -3.22 -8.74
N LEU A 196 5.98 -3.80 -8.73
CA LEU A 196 6.54 -4.50 -7.58
C LEU A 196 7.66 -3.68 -6.96
N ASP A 197 7.45 -3.22 -5.73
CA ASP A 197 8.43 -2.44 -4.98
C ASP A 197 9.27 -3.37 -4.10
N LEU A 198 10.57 -3.43 -4.42
CA LEU A 198 11.56 -4.26 -3.73
C LEU A 198 12.58 -3.39 -3.01
N LEU A 199 13.00 -3.87 -1.84
CA LEU A 199 13.99 -3.23 -1.00
C LEU A 199 15.18 -4.16 -0.79
N LEU A 200 16.39 -3.65 -0.99
CA LEU A 200 17.60 -4.33 -0.54
C LEU A 200 17.98 -3.81 0.85
N ILE A 201 17.93 -4.69 1.85
CA ILE A 201 18.34 -4.40 3.23
C ILE A 201 19.64 -5.13 3.56
N LYS A 202 20.50 -4.48 4.35
CA LYS A 202 21.68 -5.11 4.91
C LYS A 202 21.34 -5.63 6.32
N GLY A 203 21.23 -6.95 6.45
CA GLY A 203 21.05 -7.64 7.71
C GLY A 203 22.36 -8.11 8.34
N ALA A 204 22.27 -8.72 9.53
CA ALA A 204 23.40 -9.31 10.23
C ALA A 204 24.04 -10.48 9.44
N ASP A 205 23.20 -11.26 8.74
CA ASP A 205 23.60 -12.44 7.97
C ASP A 205 23.90 -12.14 6.48
N GLY A 206 23.95 -10.86 6.12
CA GLY A 206 24.16 -10.40 4.74
C GLY A 206 23.01 -9.59 4.17
N GLU A 207 22.97 -9.46 2.85
CA GLU A 207 21.93 -8.71 2.14
C GLU A 207 20.66 -9.57 2.01
N ALA A 208 19.50 -8.99 2.34
CA ALA A 208 18.20 -9.60 2.11
C ALA A 208 17.33 -8.70 1.23
N ILE A 209 16.50 -9.32 0.39
CA ILE A 209 15.52 -8.62 -0.44
C ILE A 209 14.16 -8.73 0.23
N LYS A 210 13.46 -7.59 0.34
CA LYS A 210 12.13 -7.48 0.92
C LYS A 210 11.15 -6.89 -0.07
N VAL A 211 9.92 -7.40 -0.07
CA VAL A 211 8.79 -6.84 -0.80
C VAL A 211 8.15 -5.76 0.05
N VAL A 212 8.08 -4.54 -0.47
CA VAL A 212 7.49 -3.38 0.21
C VAL A 212 6.02 -3.24 -0.16
N GLU A 213 5.72 -3.32 -1.44
CA GLU A 213 4.39 -3.07 -1.98
C GLU A 213 4.21 -3.77 -3.33
N VAL A 214 2.97 -4.17 -3.61
CA VAL A 214 2.51 -4.52 -4.94
C VAL A 214 1.41 -3.54 -5.28
N ASN A 215 1.58 -2.83 -6.39
CA ASN A 215 0.63 -1.85 -6.87
C ASN A 215 0.09 -2.31 -8.23
N PRO A 216 -1.22 -2.13 -8.50
CA PRO A 216 -1.77 -2.45 -9.81
C PRO A 216 -1.28 -1.45 -10.86
N ILE A 217 -1.25 -1.88 -12.12
CA ILE A 217 -1.05 -0.99 -13.27
C ILE A 217 -2.43 -0.50 -13.70
N LEU A 218 -2.74 0.77 -13.44
CA LEU A 218 -4.07 1.35 -13.67
C LEU A 218 -4.22 1.90 -15.10
N GLU A 219 -3.88 1.09 -16.11
CA GLU A 219 -3.81 1.54 -17.51
C GLU A 219 -4.52 0.57 -18.46
N ARG A 220 -5.46 1.08 -19.26
CA ARG A 220 -5.76 0.45 -20.54
C ARG A 220 -4.77 1.08 -21.50
N SER A 221 -3.72 0.36 -21.91
CA SER A 221 -2.88 0.87 -22.99
C SER A 221 -3.74 1.04 -24.26
N ALA A 222 -3.44 2.01 -25.11
CA ALA A 222 -2.37 1.79 -26.08
C ALA A 222 -1.05 2.54 -25.82
N SER A 223 -0.99 3.58 -24.96
CA SER A 223 0.28 4.27 -24.62
C SER A 223 0.17 5.37 -23.53
N GLY A 224 -0.90 5.41 -22.72
CA GLY A 224 -1.24 6.58 -21.88
C GLY A 224 -1.10 6.36 -20.38
N ARG A 225 -0.06 6.96 -19.78
CA ARG A 225 0.38 6.73 -18.40
C ARG A 225 -0.45 7.42 -17.31
N LEU A 226 -0.71 6.70 -16.21
CA LEU A 226 -1.07 7.27 -14.90
C LEU A 226 -0.31 6.49 -13.82
N PHE A 227 0.81 7.05 -13.38
CA PHE A 227 1.54 6.48 -12.24
C PHE A 227 0.82 6.83 -10.95
N LEU A 228 0.57 5.82 -10.12
CA LEU A 228 0.50 6.03 -8.68
C LEU A 228 1.93 6.27 -8.19
N SER A 229 2.41 7.52 -8.32
CA SER A 229 3.59 8.01 -7.59
C SER A 229 3.21 8.26 -6.15
#